data_AF-A0A382BTF5-F1
#
_entry.id   AF-A0A382BTF5-F1
#
_cell.length_a   1.000
_cell.length_b   1.000
_cell.length_c   1.000
_cell.angle_alpha   90.00
_cell.angle_beta   90.00
_cell.angle_gamma   90.00
#
_symmetry.space_group_name_H-M   'P 1'
#
loop_
_entity.id
_entity.type
_entity.pdbx_description
1 polymer ?
#
loop_
_entity_poly.entity_id
_entity_poly.type
_entity_poly.pdbx_seq_one_letter_code
_entity_poly.pdbx_strand_id
1 'polypeptide(L)'
;MVTASILGKYGKKVLLIESRDSVGGLASTEEFAPGFKCNLINDTIKWIDPRVKKQLDLGTYGLEMVTPDLVQIALDTDDQHISFYRNADQTAASISIHSDKDAKAWKEFTNYIDNLTHFLEKLYELTPPKLPDVGLKEALSMRAMLTPVLKHGTRGLVDLLRVVPMMMPELMDEWFESELLRGAVSAAGIHRITLGPFAAATGYNLLHQHVYSDCVFHNAHFIRGGTGNLAETLLKFAKSVGVEIRTRSTVQSIDVANGVCSGVTLEGGETITAAKVVSGLDPTHTFIRLVGPAELNPSFFTQVRNIKYRGSAVRIHFALNSLPGIKGVSQDQMGTVFSISPSIEYLERAADAAKYGRIAEDPYVEFTIPSVINPDFAPEGKHVLSATVQYAP
;
A
#
# COMPACT_ATOMS: atom_id res chain seq x y z
N MET A 1 -9.68 12.53 3.11
CA MET A 1 -11.05 12.12 3.48
C MET A 1 -11.15 11.54 4.90
N VAL A 2 -10.31 10.57 5.30
CA VAL A 2 -10.25 10.05 6.69
C VAL A 2 -10.13 11.17 7.72
N THR A 3 -9.16 12.07 7.56
CA THR A 3 -8.96 13.20 8.49
C THR A 3 -10.19 14.11 8.59
N ALA A 4 -10.79 14.46 7.46
CA ALA A 4 -12.00 15.29 7.42
C ALA A 4 -13.17 14.63 8.16
N SER A 5 -13.36 13.33 7.93
CA SER A 5 -14.38 12.51 8.57
C SER A 5 -14.21 12.45 10.09
N ILE A 6 -12.97 12.23 10.56
CA ILE A 6 -12.67 12.20 11.99
C ILE A 6 -12.92 13.58 12.62
N LEU A 7 -12.44 14.66 12.00
CA LEU A 7 -12.66 16.03 12.50
C LEU A 7 -14.16 16.38 12.56
N GLY A 8 -14.93 16.02 11.53
CA GLY A 8 -16.39 16.20 11.50
C GLY A 8 -17.09 15.41 12.61
N LYS A 9 -16.69 14.14 12.82
CA LYS A 9 -17.19 13.31 13.94
C LYS A 9 -16.94 13.95 15.30
N TYR A 10 -15.82 14.67 15.47
CA TYR A 10 -15.51 15.44 16.67
C TYR A 10 -16.10 16.87 16.67
N GLY A 11 -17.11 17.14 15.84
CA GLY A 11 -17.89 18.37 15.83
C GLY A 11 -17.19 19.59 15.22
N LYS A 12 -16.14 19.39 14.42
CA LYS A 12 -15.52 20.51 13.68
C LYS A 12 -16.30 20.77 12.40
N LYS A 13 -16.46 22.05 12.05
CA LYS A 13 -16.91 22.46 10.72
C LYS A 13 -15.76 22.22 9.73
N VAL A 14 -15.96 21.35 8.76
CA VAL A 14 -14.92 20.93 7.82
C VAL A 14 -15.43 21.07 6.39
N LEU A 15 -14.60 21.68 5.55
CA LEU A 15 -14.73 21.66 4.10
C LEU A 15 -13.57 20.82 3.54
N LEU A 16 -13.90 19.81 2.73
CA LEU A 16 -12.95 19.04 1.93
C LEU A 16 -13.02 19.54 0.49
N ILE A 17 -11.87 19.92 -0.05
CA ILE A 17 -11.72 20.45 -1.42
C ILE A 17 -11.01 19.40 -2.27
N GLU A 18 -11.58 19.09 -3.44
CA GLU A 18 -11.07 18.13 -4.42
C GLU A 18 -11.02 18.79 -5.80
N SER A 19 -9.89 18.65 -6.50
CA SER A 19 -9.70 19.28 -7.81
C SER A 19 -10.43 18.53 -8.91
N ARG A 20 -10.52 17.20 -8.80
CA ARG A 20 -11.28 16.35 -9.73
C ARG A 20 -12.77 16.53 -9.50
N ASP A 21 -13.57 16.03 -10.43
CA ASP A 21 -15.03 16.02 -10.31
C ASP A 21 -15.58 14.92 -9.40
N SER A 22 -14.76 13.92 -9.09
CA SER A 22 -15.05 12.84 -8.15
C SER A 22 -13.97 12.72 -7.08
N VAL A 23 -14.33 12.15 -5.93
CA VAL A 23 -13.36 11.77 -4.90
C VAL A 23 -12.71 10.42 -5.24
N GLY A 24 -11.64 10.08 -4.52
CA GLY A 24 -11.08 8.72 -4.49
C GLY A 24 -9.57 8.66 -4.73
N GLY A 25 -9.00 9.59 -5.48
CA GLY A 25 -7.57 9.63 -5.74
C GLY A 25 -7.04 8.27 -6.22
N LEU A 26 -6.08 7.69 -5.48
CA LEU A 26 -5.49 6.38 -5.79
C LEU A 26 -6.44 5.18 -5.55
N ALA A 27 -7.61 5.42 -4.96
CA ALA A 27 -8.66 4.43 -4.77
C ALA A 27 -9.77 4.56 -5.82
N SER A 28 -9.59 5.35 -6.90
CA SER A 28 -10.62 5.48 -7.93
C SER A 28 -10.83 4.19 -8.74
N THR A 29 -12.09 3.91 -9.06
CA THR A 29 -12.52 2.91 -10.05
C THR A 29 -13.13 3.64 -11.23
N GLU A 30 -12.67 3.36 -12.45
CA GLU A 30 -13.06 4.06 -13.67
C GLU A 30 -13.38 3.10 -14.80
N GLU A 31 -14.22 3.56 -15.74
CA GLU A 31 -14.47 2.85 -16.99
C GLU A 31 -13.40 3.25 -18.01
N PHE A 32 -12.59 2.29 -18.47
CA PHE A 32 -11.48 2.54 -19.39
C PHE A 32 -11.79 2.15 -20.85
N ALA A 33 -12.86 1.37 -21.04
CA ALA A 33 -13.44 1.04 -22.34
C ALA A 33 -14.94 0.73 -22.15
N PRO A 34 -15.79 0.79 -23.20
CA PRO A 34 -17.23 0.58 -23.05
C PRO A 34 -17.60 -0.73 -22.34
N GLY A 35 -18.19 -0.62 -21.15
CA GLY A 35 -18.58 -1.73 -20.28
C GLY A 35 -17.44 -2.35 -19.47
N PHE A 36 -16.22 -1.81 -19.52
CA PHE A 36 -15.04 -2.33 -18.80
C PHE A 36 -14.54 -1.34 -17.76
N LYS A 37 -14.49 -1.79 -16.50
CA LYS A 37 -14.00 -0.99 -15.37
C LYS A 37 -12.66 -1.50 -14.86
N CYS A 38 -11.86 -0.61 -14.31
CA CYS A 38 -10.65 -0.96 -13.58
C CYS A 38 -10.52 -0.12 -12.31
N ASN A 39 -9.78 -0.64 -11.32
CA ASN A 39 -9.23 0.21 -10.28
C ASN A 39 -7.98 0.86 -10.84
N LEU A 40 -7.85 2.19 -10.77
CA LEU A 40 -6.76 2.87 -11.46
C LEU A 40 -5.38 2.45 -10.94
N ILE A 41 -5.20 2.38 -9.61
CA ILE A 41 -3.87 2.21 -9.01
C ILE A 41 -3.76 0.99 -8.10
N ASN A 42 -4.78 0.70 -7.30
CA ASN A 42 -4.76 -0.40 -6.33
C ASN A 42 -5.94 -1.34 -6.58
N ASP A 43 -5.66 -2.61 -6.84
CA ASP A 43 -6.71 -3.65 -6.91
C ASP A 43 -7.03 -4.25 -5.54
N THR A 44 -6.04 -4.25 -4.64
CA THR A 44 -6.14 -4.83 -3.30
C THR A 44 -5.67 -3.84 -2.25
N ILE A 45 -6.20 -3.97 -1.04
CA ILE A 45 -5.74 -3.29 0.16
C ILE A 45 -4.96 -4.28 1.01
N LYS A 46 -3.73 -3.94 1.38
CA LYS A 46 -2.89 -4.80 2.26
C LYS A 46 -3.36 -4.75 3.70
N TRP A 47 -3.57 -3.54 4.24
CA TRP A 47 -4.14 -3.33 5.58
C TRP A 47 -4.81 -1.96 5.68
N ILE A 48 -5.73 -1.83 6.64
CA ILE A 48 -6.29 -0.56 7.10
C ILE A 48 -6.10 -0.56 8.61
N ASP A 49 -5.59 0.54 9.16
CA ASP A 49 -5.43 0.69 10.61
C ASP A 49 -6.76 0.36 11.34
N PRO A 50 -6.77 -0.64 12.24
CA PRO A 50 -7.97 -1.06 12.95
C PRO A 50 -8.65 0.08 13.73
N ARG A 51 -7.89 1.06 14.21
CA ARG A 51 -8.40 2.25 14.91
C ARG A 51 -9.20 3.12 13.95
N VAL A 52 -8.71 3.32 12.73
CA VAL A 52 -9.43 4.06 11.68
C VAL A 52 -10.70 3.32 11.28
N LYS A 53 -10.61 2.01 11.04
CA LYS A 53 -11.78 1.18 10.71
C LYS A 53 -12.87 1.26 11.80
N LYS A 54 -12.47 1.18 13.07
CA LYS A 54 -13.36 1.33 14.23
C LYS A 54 -13.94 2.74 14.37
N GLN A 55 -13.14 3.78 14.14
CA GLN A 55 -13.61 5.17 14.28
C GLN A 55 -14.59 5.56 13.18
N LEU A 56 -14.43 5.04 11.97
CA LEU A 56 -15.24 5.40 10.81
C LEU A 56 -16.38 4.40 10.53
N ASP A 57 -16.47 3.31 11.30
CA ASP A 57 -17.51 2.29 11.20
C ASP A 57 -17.81 1.87 9.74
N LEU A 58 -16.75 1.65 8.96
CA LEU A 58 -16.84 1.53 7.50
C LEU A 58 -17.77 0.40 7.03
N GLY A 59 -17.92 -0.66 7.84
CA GLY A 59 -18.82 -1.77 7.55
C GLY A 59 -20.29 -1.34 7.50
N THR A 60 -20.74 -0.54 8.47
CA THR A 60 -22.12 -0.02 8.51
C THR A 60 -22.43 0.88 7.31
N TYR A 61 -21.41 1.52 6.72
CA TYR A 61 -21.54 2.36 5.53
C TYR A 61 -21.41 1.60 4.21
N GLY A 62 -21.34 0.26 4.25
CA GLY A 62 -21.41 -0.61 3.08
C GLY A 62 -20.06 -1.00 2.48
N LEU A 63 -18.94 -0.80 3.19
CA LEU A 63 -17.66 -1.35 2.76
C LEU A 63 -17.63 -2.86 2.97
N GLU A 64 -17.66 -3.61 1.88
CA GLU A 64 -17.45 -5.05 1.88
C GLU A 64 -16.07 -5.39 1.35
N MET A 65 -15.26 -6.02 2.20
CA MET A 65 -13.92 -6.51 1.85
C MET A 65 -14.00 -8.01 1.56
N VAL A 66 -13.65 -8.40 0.34
CA VAL A 66 -13.54 -9.80 -0.07
C VAL A 66 -12.10 -10.24 0.15
N THR A 67 -11.92 -11.27 0.97
CA THR A 67 -10.61 -11.79 1.33
C THR A 67 -10.51 -13.23 0.87
N PRO A 68 -9.77 -13.53 -0.21
CA PRO A 68 -9.68 -14.89 -0.72
C PRO A 68 -8.82 -15.76 0.21
N ASP A 69 -9.14 -17.05 0.28
CA ASP A 69 -8.33 -18.02 1.01
C ASP A 69 -6.98 -18.25 0.31
N LEU A 70 -6.97 -18.29 -1.03
CA LEU A 70 -5.79 -18.24 -1.88
C LEU A 70 -5.42 -16.77 -2.13
N VAL A 71 -4.40 -16.26 -1.44
CA VAL A 71 -4.07 -14.83 -1.43
C VAL A 71 -3.19 -14.40 -2.60
N GLN A 72 -2.29 -15.28 -3.05
CA GLN A 72 -1.41 -15.02 -4.18
C GLN A 72 -0.91 -16.33 -4.83
N ILE A 73 -0.69 -16.31 -6.14
CA ILE A 73 0.08 -17.33 -6.88
C ILE A 73 1.33 -16.66 -7.45
N ALA A 74 2.50 -17.12 -7.01
CA ALA A 74 3.77 -16.73 -7.60
C ALA A 74 4.13 -17.70 -8.73
N LEU A 75 4.28 -17.16 -9.93
CA LEU A 75 4.58 -17.87 -11.17
C LEU A 75 6.08 -17.84 -11.45
N ASP A 76 6.59 -18.98 -11.90
CA ASP A 76 7.90 -19.13 -12.52
C ASP A 76 7.79 -19.02 -14.05
N THR A 77 8.93 -19.11 -14.73
CA THR A 77 9.07 -19.14 -16.19
C THR A 77 8.81 -20.53 -16.81
N ASP A 78 8.88 -21.61 -16.02
CA ASP A 78 8.75 -23.01 -16.48
C ASP A 78 7.40 -23.67 -16.13
N ASP A 79 6.31 -22.90 -16.18
CA ASP A 79 4.94 -23.34 -15.82
C ASP A 79 4.78 -23.85 -14.37
N GLN A 80 5.76 -23.58 -13.51
CA GLN A 80 5.73 -23.87 -12.08
C GLN A 80 5.14 -22.69 -11.30
N HIS A 81 4.60 -22.97 -10.13
CA HIS A 81 4.08 -21.92 -9.25
C HIS A 81 4.08 -22.32 -7.78
N ILE A 82 4.03 -21.31 -6.90
CA ILE A 82 3.74 -21.46 -5.47
C ILE A 82 2.44 -20.71 -5.17
N SER A 83 1.50 -21.42 -4.55
CA SER A 83 0.23 -20.87 -4.07
C SER A 83 0.35 -20.49 -2.60
N PHE A 84 0.11 -19.22 -2.28
CA PHE A 84 0.05 -18.68 -0.94
C PHE A 84 -1.39 -18.61 -0.46
N TYR A 85 -1.65 -19.19 0.70
CA TYR A 85 -2.95 -19.24 1.35
C TYR A 85 -2.93 -18.49 2.68
N ARG A 86 -4.12 -18.12 3.16
CA ARG A 86 -4.31 -17.64 4.54
C ARG A 86 -3.93 -18.71 5.56
N ASN A 87 -4.18 -19.98 5.26
CA ASN A 87 -3.76 -21.08 6.09
C ASN A 87 -2.30 -21.46 5.79
N ALA A 88 -1.43 -21.30 6.79
CA ALA A 88 -0.01 -21.59 6.65
C ALA A 88 0.30 -23.05 6.29
N ASP A 89 -0.53 -24.03 6.69
CA ASP A 89 -0.36 -25.43 6.28
C ASP A 89 -0.60 -25.64 4.79
N GLN A 90 -1.57 -24.93 4.21
CA GLN A 90 -1.83 -25.02 2.77
C GLN A 90 -0.71 -24.39 1.96
N THR A 91 -0.15 -23.27 2.43
CA THR A 91 1.03 -22.65 1.81
C THR A 91 2.24 -23.57 1.93
N ALA A 92 2.50 -24.15 3.12
CA ALA A 92 3.59 -25.12 3.30
C ALA A 92 3.44 -26.33 2.36
N ALA A 93 2.23 -26.85 2.17
CA ALA A 93 1.95 -27.94 1.22
C ALA A 93 2.20 -27.53 -0.25
N SER A 94 1.94 -26.27 -0.62
CA SER A 94 2.32 -25.77 -1.95
C SER A 94 3.84 -25.63 -2.09
N ILE A 95 4.54 -25.23 -1.02
CA ILE A 95 5.99 -25.09 -1.02
C ILE A 95 6.68 -26.46 -1.09
N SER A 96 6.12 -27.52 -0.48
CA SER A 96 6.74 -28.85 -0.45
C SER A 96 6.90 -29.49 -1.83
N ILE A 97 6.17 -29.01 -2.84
CA ILE A 97 6.36 -29.40 -4.24
C ILE A 97 7.77 -28.99 -4.73
N HIS A 98 8.32 -27.92 -4.17
CA HIS A 98 9.61 -27.32 -4.55
C HIS A 98 10.72 -27.59 -3.54
N SER A 99 10.41 -27.55 -2.23
CA SER A 99 11.35 -27.94 -1.16
C SER A 99 10.61 -28.35 0.11
N ASP A 100 10.84 -29.59 0.54
CA ASP A 100 10.35 -30.13 1.82
C ASP A 100 10.94 -29.38 3.03
N LYS A 101 12.16 -28.86 2.90
CA LYS A 101 12.84 -28.15 3.97
C LYS A 101 12.21 -26.77 4.17
N ASP A 102 11.98 -26.04 3.09
CA ASP A 102 11.34 -24.73 3.13
C ASP A 102 9.90 -24.82 3.62
N ALA A 103 9.17 -25.87 3.20
CA ALA A 103 7.82 -26.14 3.69
C ALA A 103 7.77 -26.32 5.22
N LYS A 104 8.75 -27.02 5.81
CA LYS A 104 8.85 -27.19 7.26
C LYS A 104 9.19 -25.88 7.99
N ALA A 105 9.98 -25.01 7.36
CA ALA A 105 10.36 -23.71 7.93
C ALA A 105 9.25 -22.65 7.82
N TRP A 106 8.32 -22.79 6.87
CA TRP A 106 7.34 -21.76 6.52
C TRP A 106 6.57 -21.18 7.70
N LYS A 107 6.00 -22.03 8.56
CA LYS A 107 5.22 -21.57 9.73
C LYS A 107 6.06 -20.78 10.73
N GLU A 108 7.29 -21.21 10.96
CA GLU A 108 8.20 -20.50 11.87
C GLU A 108 8.58 -19.15 11.28
N PHE A 109 8.85 -19.09 9.97
CA PHE A 109 9.11 -17.85 9.25
C PHE A 109 7.93 -16.87 9.34
N THR A 110 6.70 -17.30 9.06
CA THR A 110 5.53 -16.39 9.13
C THR A 110 5.29 -15.85 10.52
N ASN A 111 5.50 -16.69 11.56
CA ASN A 111 5.41 -16.25 12.95
C ASN A 111 6.55 -15.29 13.31
N TYR A 112 7.77 -15.53 12.80
CA TYR A 112 8.90 -14.63 12.98
C TYR A 112 8.58 -13.24 12.42
N ILE A 113 8.10 -13.16 11.18
CA ILE A 113 7.69 -11.90 10.54
C ILE A 113 6.57 -11.22 11.33
N ASP A 114 5.50 -11.94 11.69
CA ASP A 114 4.37 -11.38 12.46
C ASP A 114 4.81 -10.84 13.84
N ASN A 115 5.75 -11.51 14.52
CA ASN A 115 6.29 -10.99 15.77
C ASN A 115 7.01 -9.64 15.58
N LEU A 116 7.70 -9.44 14.46
CA LEU A 116 8.37 -8.18 14.14
C LEU A 116 7.38 -7.08 13.74
N THR A 117 6.31 -7.40 13.01
CA THR A 117 5.31 -6.40 12.58
C THR A 117 4.59 -5.76 13.77
N HIS A 118 4.38 -6.47 14.87
CA HIS A 118 3.81 -5.91 16.12
C HIS A 118 4.56 -4.67 16.64
N PHE A 119 5.87 -4.55 16.37
CA PHE A 119 6.62 -3.34 16.71
C PHE A 119 6.24 -2.17 15.79
N LEU A 120 6.10 -2.42 14.48
CA LEU A 120 5.67 -1.41 13.50
C LEU A 120 4.23 -0.96 13.75
N GLU A 121 3.33 -1.89 14.09
CA GLU A 121 1.95 -1.60 14.49
C GLU A 121 1.91 -0.57 15.62
N LYS A 122 2.69 -0.79 16.68
CA LYS A 122 2.77 0.15 17.80
C LYS A 122 3.48 1.44 17.43
N LEU A 123 4.51 1.39 16.59
CA LEU A 123 5.19 2.58 16.12
C LEU A 123 4.25 3.51 15.33
N TYR A 124 3.42 2.95 14.45
CA TYR A 124 2.43 3.71 13.67
C TYR A 124 1.26 4.22 14.51
N GLU A 125 1.10 3.71 15.74
CA GLU A 125 0.15 4.27 16.69
C GLU A 125 0.60 5.59 17.30
N LEU A 126 1.91 5.86 17.32
CA LEU A 126 2.49 6.99 18.02
C LEU A 126 2.45 8.27 17.19
N THR A 127 2.13 9.37 17.87
CA THR A 127 2.43 10.70 17.35
C THR A 127 3.96 10.84 17.30
N PRO A 128 4.56 11.17 16.14
CA PRO A 128 6.01 11.33 16.05
C PRO A 128 6.52 12.35 17.09
N PRO A 129 7.58 12.02 17.86
CA PRO A 129 8.13 12.94 18.85
C PRO A 129 8.76 14.15 18.17
N LYS A 130 8.76 15.30 18.85
CA LYS A 130 9.50 16.48 18.39
C LYS A 130 10.99 16.25 18.65
N LEU A 131 11.75 15.90 17.62
CA LEU A 131 13.20 15.76 17.72
C LEU A 131 13.89 17.14 17.59
N PRO A 132 15.01 17.40 18.30
CA PRO A 132 15.76 16.49 19.18
C PRO A 132 15.30 16.47 20.65
N ASP A 133 14.37 17.35 21.05
CA ASP A 133 13.99 17.54 22.45
C ASP A 133 13.01 16.46 22.94
N VAL A 134 13.55 15.28 23.26
CA VAL A 134 12.79 14.19 23.89
C VAL A 134 12.63 14.47 25.38
N GLY A 135 11.50 15.06 25.77
CA GLY A 135 11.13 15.27 27.15
C GLY A 135 10.49 14.03 27.81
N LEU A 136 10.13 14.17 29.08
CA LEU A 136 9.45 13.12 29.85
C LEU A 136 8.09 12.71 29.25
N LYS A 137 7.39 13.63 28.57
CA LYS A 137 6.11 13.35 27.91
C LYS A 137 6.31 12.46 26.68
N GLU A 138 7.33 12.75 25.89
CA GLU A 138 7.73 11.98 24.72
C GLU A 138 8.20 10.57 25.15
N ALA A 139 8.98 10.47 26.22
CA ALA A 139 9.37 9.19 26.82
C ALA A 139 8.15 8.36 27.28
N LEU A 140 7.14 9.02 27.89
CA LEU A 140 5.90 8.34 28.29
C LEU A 140 5.08 7.87 27.09
N SER A 141 5.05 8.62 25.98
CA SER A 141 4.38 8.16 24.75
C SER A 141 5.04 6.92 24.14
N MET A 142 6.35 6.73 24.33
CA MET A 142 7.06 5.53 23.87
C MET A 142 6.73 4.28 24.71
N ARG A 143 5.99 4.40 25.81
CA ARG A 143 5.60 3.25 26.66
C ARG A 143 4.86 2.16 25.89
N ALA A 144 4.11 2.51 24.84
CA ALA A 144 3.43 1.52 23.99
C ALA A 144 4.41 0.56 23.29
N MET A 145 5.66 0.98 23.05
CA MET A 145 6.72 0.13 22.50
C MET A 145 7.20 -0.94 23.48
N LEU A 146 6.87 -0.85 24.78
CA LEU A 146 7.17 -1.92 25.73
C LEU A 146 6.29 -3.15 25.51
N THR A 147 5.07 -2.99 24.99
CA THR A 147 4.15 -4.12 24.77
C THR A 147 4.74 -5.22 23.88
N PRO A 148 5.28 -4.92 22.68
CA PRO A 148 5.90 -5.96 21.85
C PRO A 148 7.19 -6.52 22.48
N VAL A 149 7.96 -5.72 23.23
CA VAL A 149 9.14 -6.21 23.98
C VAL A 149 8.72 -7.21 25.06
N LEU A 150 7.63 -6.96 25.78
CA LEU A 150 7.11 -7.88 26.80
C LEU A 150 6.55 -9.17 26.18
N LYS A 151 5.94 -9.08 24.99
CA LYS A 151 5.36 -10.23 24.28
C LYS A 151 6.42 -11.13 23.65
N HIS A 152 7.44 -10.54 23.04
CA HIS A 152 8.41 -11.23 22.17
C HIS A 152 9.84 -11.28 22.76
N GLY A 153 10.05 -10.67 23.91
CA GLY A 153 11.35 -10.57 24.57
C GLY A 153 12.31 -9.57 23.91
N THR A 154 13.48 -9.39 24.52
CA THR A 154 14.54 -8.51 24.00
C THR A 154 15.12 -9.02 22.68
N ARG A 155 15.04 -10.34 22.43
CA ARG A 155 15.46 -10.95 21.17
C ARG A 155 14.64 -10.42 19.99
N GLY A 156 13.32 -10.27 20.14
CA GLY A 156 12.47 -9.69 19.09
C GLY A 156 12.85 -8.25 18.71
N LEU A 157 13.31 -7.45 19.67
CA LEU A 157 13.83 -6.10 19.39
C LEU A 157 15.16 -6.16 18.63
N VAL A 158 16.07 -7.07 19.01
CA VAL A 158 17.33 -7.27 18.28
C VAL A 158 17.06 -7.73 16.86
N ASP A 159 16.14 -8.67 16.68
CA ASP A 159 15.71 -9.17 15.38
C ASP A 159 15.08 -8.06 14.53
N LEU A 160 14.24 -7.19 15.12
CA LEU A 160 13.70 -6.03 14.42
C LEU A 160 14.81 -5.09 13.94
N LEU A 161 15.74 -4.72 14.82
CA LEU A 161 16.85 -3.82 14.49
C LEU A 161 17.80 -4.42 13.45
N ARG A 162 17.83 -5.75 13.32
CA ARG A 162 18.57 -6.50 12.31
C ARG A 162 17.84 -6.55 10.98
N VAL A 163 16.56 -6.94 10.97
CA VAL A 163 15.75 -7.13 9.75
C VAL A 163 15.40 -5.82 9.07
N VAL A 164 15.13 -4.75 9.82
CA VAL A 164 14.79 -3.44 9.25
C VAL A 164 15.81 -2.94 8.22
N PRO A 165 17.14 -2.95 8.48
CA PRO A 165 18.14 -2.53 7.49
C PRO A 165 18.52 -3.61 6.47
N MET A 166 18.19 -4.89 6.69
CA MET A 166 18.60 -6.00 5.81
C MET A 166 18.07 -5.87 4.38
N MET A 167 18.86 -6.43 3.47
CA MET A 167 18.47 -6.72 2.09
C MET A 167 17.59 -7.98 2.07
N MET A 168 16.78 -8.16 1.04
CA MET A 168 16.01 -9.40 0.89
C MET A 168 16.87 -10.67 0.79
N PRO A 169 17.96 -10.74 0.01
CA PRO A 169 18.77 -11.96 -0.06
C PRO A 169 19.34 -12.38 1.29
N GLU A 170 19.77 -11.43 2.13
CA GLU A 170 20.30 -11.74 3.47
C GLU A 170 19.24 -12.42 4.34
N LEU A 171 17.99 -11.93 4.28
CA LEU A 171 16.90 -12.55 5.03
C LEU A 171 16.52 -13.89 4.41
N MET A 172 16.50 -14.00 3.08
CA MET A 172 16.12 -15.24 2.40
C MET A 172 17.13 -16.37 2.60
N ASP A 173 18.42 -16.06 2.64
CA ASP A 173 19.51 -17.04 2.87
C ASP A 173 19.44 -17.71 4.25
N GLU A 174 18.80 -17.07 5.23
CA GLU A 174 18.61 -17.62 6.57
C GLU A 174 17.48 -18.66 6.63
N TRP A 175 16.52 -18.61 5.70
CA TRP A 175 15.25 -19.33 5.82
C TRP A 175 15.00 -20.34 4.70
N PHE A 176 15.35 -20.02 3.46
CA PHE A 176 14.86 -20.75 2.30
C PHE A 176 15.95 -21.08 1.29
N GLU A 177 15.78 -22.19 0.56
CA GLU A 177 16.69 -22.61 -0.51
C GLU A 177 16.04 -22.58 -1.90
N SER A 178 14.71 -22.68 -2.00
CA SER A 178 13.97 -22.61 -3.26
C SER A 178 14.05 -21.22 -3.88
N GLU A 179 14.56 -21.12 -5.11
CA GLU A 179 14.68 -19.85 -5.83
C GLU A 179 13.32 -19.15 -6.02
N LEU A 180 12.30 -19.92 -6.41
CA LEU A 180 10.94 -19.40 -6.62
C LEU A 180 10.32 -18.87 -5.32
N LEU A 181 10.48 -19.58 -4.20
CA LEU A 181 9.99 -19.10 -2.91
C LEU A 181 10.73 -17.84 -2.47
N ARG A 182 12.07 -17.83 -2.60
CA ARG A 182 12.90 -16.66 -2.28
C ARG A 182 12.53 -15.45 -3.13
N GLY A 183 12.27 -15.64 -4.42
CA GLY A 183 11.78 -14.61 -5.33
C GLY A 183 10.40 -14.08 -4.91
N ALA A 184 9.44 -14.97 -4.70
CA ALA A 184 8.07 -14.61 -4.29
C ALA A 184 8.04 -13.82 -2.97
N VAL A 185 8.76 -14.28 -1.95
CA VAL A 185 8.85 -13.59 -0.65
C VAL A 185 9.58 -12.23 -0.79
N SER A 186 10.66 -12.18 -1.59
CA SER A 186 11.41 -10.95 -1.85
C SER A 186 10.57 -9.87 -2.56
N ALA A 187 9.61 -10.29 -3.38
CA ALA A 187 8.71 -9.37 -4.07
C ALA A 187 7.90 -8.48 -3.10
N ALA A 188 7.52 -8.99 -1.93
CA ALA A 188 6.87 -8.18 -0.90
C ALA A 188 7.80 -7.12 -0.30
N GLY A 189 9.10 -7.40 -0.21
CA GLY A 189 10.12 -6.46 0.26
C GLY A 189 10.38 -5.29 -0.70
N ILE A 190 10.01 -5.43 -1.97
CA ILE A 190 10.16 -4.38 -2.98
C ILE A 190 8.82 -3.78 -3.42
N HIS A 191 7.69 -4.21 -2.86
CA HIS A 191 6.37 -3.76 -3.32
C HIS A 191 6.26 -2.23 -3.31
N ARG A 192 5.96 -1.65 -4.49
CA ARG A 192 5.71 -0.22 -4.74
C ARG A 192 6.85 0.76 -4.42
N ILE A 193 8.08 0.27 -4.27
CA ILE A 193 9.28 1.13 -4.12
C ILE A 193 10.19 1.03 -5.35
N THR A 194 10.99 2.07 -5.60
CA THR A 194 11.98 2.09 -6.69
C THR A 194 13.34 1.59 -6.20
N LEU A 195 13.35 0.45 -5.51
CA LEU A 195 14.52 -0.22 -4.96
C LEU A 195 14.41 -1.73 -5.21
N GLY A 196 15.46 -2.34 -5.78
CA GLY A 196 15.54 -3.78 -5.98
C GLY A 196 15.81 -4.57 -4.69
N PRO A 197 15.68 -5.90 -4.70
CA PRO A 197 15.85 -6.74 -3.51
C PRO A 197 17.21 -6.60 -2.80
N PHE A 198 18.26 -6.19 -3.51
CA PHE A 198 19.60 -5.96 -2.96
C PHE A 198 19.78 -4.57 -2.33
N ALA A 199 18.75 -3.72 -2.34
CA ALA A 199 18.81 -2.46 -1.65
C ALA A 199 18.67 -2.65 -0.13
N ALA A 200 19.39 -1.84 0.64
CA ALA A 200 19.20 -1.80 2.09
C ALA A 200 17.75 -1.40 2.44
N ALA A 201 17.27 -1.93 3.56
CA ALA A 201 15.95 -1.69 4.11
C ALA A 201 14.75 -2.20 3.28
N THR A 202 14.95 -3.09 2.33
CA THR A 202 13.84 -3.87 1.76
C THR A 202 13.19 -4.78 2.82
N GLY A 203 13.95 -5.21 3.84
CA GLY A 203 13.40 -5.89 5.02
C GLY A 203 12.40 -5.03 5.80
N TYR A 204 12.62 -3.72 5.94
CA TYR A 204 11.60 -2.82 6.51
C TYR A 204 10.32 -2.79 5.67
N ASN A 205 10.45 -2.66 4.34
CA ASN A 205 9.28 -2.62 3.48
C ASN A 205 8.50 -3.94 3.53
N LEU A 206 9.20 -5.10 3.59
CA LEU A 206 8.59 -6.41 3.84
C LEU A 206 7.70 -6.38 5.10
N LEU A 207 8.25 -5.91 6.22
CA LEU A 207 7.50 -5.81 7.48
C LEU A 207 6.32 -4.84 7.35
N HIS A 208 6.50 -3.68 6.72
CA HIS A 208 5.44 -2.70 6.48
C HIS A 208 4.27 -3.28 5.67
N GLN A 209 4.54 -4.13 4.68
CA GLN A 209 3.47 -4.78 3.90
C GLN A 209 2.69 -5.84 4.70
N HIS A 210 3.23 -6.32 5.83
CA HIS A 210 2.66 -7.40 6.65
C HIS A 210 2.12 -6.93 8.02
N VAL A 211 2.05 -5.62 8.26
CA VAL A 211 1.38 -5.05 9.43
C VAL A 211 -0.09 -5.48 9.44
N TYR A 212 -0.60 -5.94 10.60
CA TYR A 212 -1.96 -6.46 10.78
C TYR A 212 -2.32 -7.64 9.85
N SER A 213 -1.33 -8.43 9.40
CA SER A 213 -1.57 -9.58 8.51
C SER A 213 -1.96 -10.87 9.24
N ASP A 214 -1.76 -10.94 10.56
CA ASP A 214 -2.04 -12.12 11.40
C ASP A 214 -1.38 -13.39 10.84
N CYS A 215 -0.06 -13.35 10.64
CA CYS A 215 0.77 -14.38 10.00
C CYS A 215 0.45 -14.71 8.52
N VAL A 216 -0.50 -14.01 7.88
CA VAL A 216 -0.82 -14.25 6.46
C VAL A 216 0.18 -13.52 5.57
N PHE A 217 1.06 -14.28 4.91
CA PHE A 217 1.98 -13.72 3.95
C PHE A 217 1.26 -13.27 2.67
N HIS A 218 1.69 -12.16 2.06
CA HIS A 218 1.04 -11.56 0.89
C HIS A 218 -0.42 -11.12 1.09
N ASN A 219 -0.87 -10.92 2.34
CA ASN A 219 -2.25 -10.55 2.68
C ASN A 219 -2.85 -9.51 1.71
N ALA A 220 -4.02 -9.80 1.17
CA ALA A 220 -4.66 -9.00 0.14
C ALA A 220 -6.18 -9.01 0.33
N HIS A 221 -6.77 -7.81 0.39
CA HIS A 221 -8.21 -7.63 0.48
C HIS A 221 -8.73 -6.90 -0.76
N PHE A 222 -9.63 -7.55 -1.49
CA PHE A 222 -10.37 -6.92 -2.57
C PHE A 222 -11.57 -6.16 -1.99
N ILE A 223 -12.05 -5.15 -2.71
CA ILE A 223 -13.28 -4.44 -2.35
C ILE A 223 -14.38 -4.83 -3.32
N ARG A 224 -15.55 -5.22 -2.80
CA ARG A 224 -16.72 -5.45 -3.65
C ARG A 224 -17.14 -4.14 -4.30
N GLY A 225 -17.29 -4.17 -5.63
CA GLY A 225 -17.55 -3.00 -6.47
C GLY A 225 -16.31 -2.16 -6.78
N GLY A 226 -15.11 -2.63 -6.44
CA GLY A 226 -13.86 -1.91 -6.69
C GLY A 226 -13.41 -1.01 -5.54
N THR A 227 -12.15 -0.56 -5.60
CA THR A 227 -11.57 0.32 -4.57
C THR A 227 -12.25 1.68 -4.51
N GLY A 228 -12.95 2.10 -5.58
CA GLY A 228 -13.80 3.29 -5.58
C GLY A 228 -14.87 3.25 -4.50
N ASN A 229 -15.37 2.06 -4.17
CA ASN A 229 -16.36 1.88 -3.11
C ASN A 229 -15.80 2.19 -1.71
N LEU A 230 -14.49 2.07 -1.49
CA LEU A 230 -13.85 2.57 -0.26
C LEU A 230 -13.96 4.10 -0.16
N ALA A 231 -13.68 4.79 -1.27
CA ALA A 231 -13.80 6.25 -1.32
C ALA A 231 -15.26 6.69 -1.12
N GLU A 232 -16.21 6.01 -1.77
CA GLU A 232 -17.64 6.29 -1.62
C GLU A 232 -18.15 6.02 -0.20
N THR A 233 -17.69 4.94 0.44
CA THR A 233 -18.02 4.66 1.85
C THR A 233 -17.54 5.79 2.76
N LEU A 234 -16.28 6.22 2.58
CA LEU A 234 -15.71 7.32 3.33
C LEU A 234 -16.44 8.64 3.05
N LEU A 235 -16.89 8.87 1.82
CA LEU A 235 -17.68 10.04 1.43
C LEU A 235 -19.04 10.05 2.13
N LYS A 236 -19.74 8.91 2.16
CA LYS A 236 -21.03 8.76 2.86
C LYS A 236 -20.87 9.05 4.35
N PHE A 237 -19.82 8.51 4.98
CA PHE A 237 -19.51 8.80 6.37
C PHE A 237 -19.19 10.28 6.59
N ALA A 238 -18.35 10.88 5.74
CA ALA A 238 -17.99 12.30 5.86
C ALA A 238 -19.24 13.19 5.83
N LYS A 239 -20.16 12.92 4.88
CA LYS A 239 -21.44 13.65 4.77
C LYS A 239 -22.33 13.44 5.99
N SER A 240 -22.40 12.23 6.56
CA SER A 240 -23.25 11.96 7.73
C SER A 240 -22.80 12.70 8.98
N VAL A 241 -21.51 13.04 9.08
CA VAL A 241 -20.95 13.85 10.17
C VAL A 241 -20.80 15.34 9.80
N GLY A 242 -21.47 15.80 8.74
CA GLY A 242 -21.57 17.22 8.38
C GLY A 242 -20.34 17.82 7.70
N VAL A 243 -19.44 16.99 7.13
CA VAL A 243 -18.36 17.49 6.28
C VAL A 243 -18.94 17.96 4.95
N GLU A 244 -18.63 19.19 4.57
CA GLU A 244 -18.92 19.70 3.23
C GLU A 244 -17.83 19.22 2.27
N ILE A 245 -18.23 18.75 1.08
CA ILE A 245 -17.31 18.30 0.04
C ILE A 245 -17.54 19.15 -1.22
N ARG A 246 -16.46 19.75 -1.71
CA ARG A 246 -16.48 20.56 -2.92
C ARG A 246 -15.48 20.00 -3.93
N THR A 247 -16.00 19.40 -5.00
CA THR A 247 -15.23 18.89 -6.14
C THR A 247 -15.03 20.00 -7.18
N ARG A 248 -14.26 19.71 -8.26
CA ARG A 248 -13.95 20.66 -9.35
C ARG A 248 -13.37 21.97 -8.85
N SER A 249 -12.62 21.91 -7.76
CA SER A 249 -12.11 23.08 -7.06
C SER A 249 -10.62 22.89 -6.79
N THR A 250 -9.79 23.44 -7.67
CA THR A 250 -8.35 23.39 -7.52
C THR A 250 -7.89 24.48 -6.56
N VAL A 251 -7.13 24.11 -5.53
CA VAL A 251 -6.47 25.09 -4.65
C VAL A 251 -5.25 25.66 -5.37
N GLN A 252 -5.20 26.98 -5.49
CA GLN A 252 -4.09 27.72 -6.10
C GLN A 252 -3.02 28.11 -5.08
N SER A 253 -3.41 28.54 -3.87
CA SER A 253 -2.49 28.89 -2.79
C SER A 253 -3.06 28.55 -1.41
N ILE A 254 -2.15 28.31 -0.47
CA ILE A 254 -2.44 28.33 0.97
C ILE A 254 -2.01 29.70 1.48
N ASP A 255 -2.96 30.46 2.01
CA ASP A 255 -2.77 31.88 2.29
C ASP A 255 -2.10 32.05 3.66
N VAL A 256 -0.82 32.42 3.64
CA VAL A 256 0.01 32.60 4.83
C VAL A 256 0.44 34.06 4.94
N ALA A 257 0.32 34.63 6.15
CA ALA A 257 0.84 35.94 6.47
C ALA A 257 1.55 35.89 7.82
N ASN A 258 2.81 36.35 7.88
CA ASN A 258 3.65 36.32 9.07
C ASN A 258 3.74 34.93 9.71
N GLY A 259 3.82 33.88 8.89
CA GLY A 259 3.87 32.48 9.34
C GLY A 259 2.54 31.93 9.87
N VAL A 260 1.42 32.66 9.71
CA VAL A 260 0.08 32.24 10.13
C VAL A 260 -0.78 31.94 8.91
N CYS A 261 -1.30 30.71 8.83
CA CYS A 261 -2.28 30.31 7.83
C CYS A 261 -3.63 30.97 8.10
N SER A 262 -4.25 31.54 7.05
CA SER A 262 -5.54 32.23 7.11
C SER A 262 -6.62 31.59 6.23
N GLY A 263 -6.24 30.69 5.33
CA GLY A 263 -7.18 30.05 4.41
C GLY A 263 -6.50 29.47 3.18
N VAL A 264 -7.29 29.30 2.13
CA VAL A 264 -6.83 28.91 0.80
C VAL A 264 -7.51 29.77 -0.26
N THR A 265 -6.81 30.04 -1.36
CA THR A 265 -7.38 30.65 -2.55
C THR A 265 -7.47 29.61 -3.66
N LEU A 266 -8.65 29.52 -4.30
CA LEU A 266 -8.93 28.60 -5.40
C LEU A 266 -8.51 29.20 -6.75
N GLU A 267 -8.32 28.33 -7.74
CA GLU A 267 -8.31 28.76 -9.14
C GLU A 267 -9.61 29.53 -9.46
N GLY A 268 -9.48 30.73 -10.00
CA GLY A 268 -10.59 31.67 -10.19
C GLY A 268 -10.65 32.79 -9.15
N GLY A 269 -9.81 32.75 -8.11
CA GLY A 269 -9.61 33.85 -7.16
C GLY A 269 -10.57 33.87 -5.96
N GLU A 270 -11.42 32.85 -5.81
CA GLU A 270 -12.24 32.70 -4.61
C GLU A 270 -11.37 32.33 -3.40
N THR A 271 -11.47 33.09 -2.32
CA THR A 271 -10.77 32.82 -1.07
C THR A 271 -11.70 32.16 -0.04
N ILE A 272 -11.22 31.09 0.59
CA ILE A 272 -11.89 30.36 1.66
C ILE A 272 -11.10 30.55 2.95
N THR A 273 -11.67 31.30 3.89
CA THR A 273 -11.04 31.52 5.21
C THR A 273 -11.10 30.27 6.09
N ALA A 274 -9.97 29.88 6.66
CA ALA A 274 -9.87 28.77 7.60
C ALA A 274 -8.72 28.98 8.59
N ALA A 275 -8.97 28.74 9.88
CA ALA A 275 -7.94 28.81 10.91
C ALA A 275 -6.91 27.67 10.85
N LYS A 276 -7.26 26.57 10.16
CA LYS A 276 -6.41 25.39 9.99
C LYS A 276 -6.63 24.81 8.60
N VAL A 277 -5.53 24.52 7.91
CA VAL A 277 -5.53 23.79 6.64
C VAL A 277 -4.78 22.48 6.85
N VAL A 278 -5.37 21.39 6.38
CA VAL A 278 -4.73 20.07 6.36
C VAL A 278 -4.58 19.66 4.90
N SER A 279 -3.35 19.65 4.40
CA SER A 279 -3.06 19.20 3.04
C SER A 279 -2.91 17.68 3.00
N GLY A 280 -3.63 17.04 2.08
CA GLY A 280 -3.44 15.63 1.73
C GLY A 280 -2.51 15.43 0.53
N LEU A 281 -1.89 16.50 0.02
CA LEU A 281 -0.98 16.47 -1.12
C LEU A 281 0.46 16.17 -0.67
N ASP A 282 1.33 15.82 -1.60
CA ASP A 282 2.73 15.59 -1.28
C ASP A 282 3.44 16.88 -0.79
N PRO A 283 4.58 16.75 -0.10
CA PRO A 283 5.28 17.89 0.50
C PRO A 283 5.71 18.97 -0.50
N THR A 284 6.10 18.61 -1.72
CA THR A 284 6.53 19.58 -2.74
C THR A 284 5.33 20.38 -3.23
N HIS A 285 4.21 19.73 -3.55
CA HIS A 285 3.00 20.47 -3.91
C HIS A 285 2.51 21.36 -2.77
N THR A 286 2.46 20.83 -1.54
CA THR A 286 1.97 21.60 -0.39
C THR A 286 2.86 22.80 -0.07
N PHE A 287 4.14 22.57 0.19
CA PHE A 287 5.01 23.61 0.74
C PHE A 287 5.62 24.49 -0.36
N ILE A 288 6.12 23.89 -1.44
CA ILE A 288 6.81 24.68 -2.47
C ILE A 288 5.80 25.36 -3.40
N ARG A 289 4.75 24.65 -3.83
CA ARG A 289 3.78 25.22 -4.79
C ARG A 289 2.67 26.03 -4.12
N LEU A 290 1.98 25.49 -3.11
CA LEU A 290 0.81 26.14 -2.54
C LEU A 290 1.13 27.17 -1.44
N VAL A 291 2.04 26.87 -0.52
CA VAL A 291 2.50 27.84 0.51
C VAL A 291 3.45 28.88 -0.09
N GLY A 292 4.34 28.43 -0.97
CA GLY A 292 5.27 29.30 -1.68
C GLY A 292 6.63 29.43 -0.98
N PRO A 293 7.76 29.48 -1.72
CA PRO A 293 9.10 29.46 -1.12
C PRO A 293 9.40 30.63 -0.18
N ALA A 294 8.78 31.79 -0.40
CA ALA A 294 9.02 33.00 0.39
C ALA A 294 8.55 32.87 1.86
N GLU A 295 7.56 32.03 2.11
CA GLU A 295 7.00 31.78 3.44
C GLU A 295 7.71 30.62 4.18
N LEU A 296 8.69 29.99 3.54
CA LEU A 296 9.39 28.84 4.11
C LEU A 296 10.75 29.21 4.68
N ASN A 297 11.11 28.59 5.80
CA ASN A 297 12.48 28.63 6.29
C ASN A 297 13.44 28.02 5.23
N PRO A 298 14.59 28.64 4.92
CA PRO A 298 15.53 28.15 3.89
C PRO A 298 16.00 26.70 4.09
N SER A 299 16.21 26.28 5.34
CA SER A 299 16.61 24.91 5.65
C SER A 299 15.49 23.91 5.34
N PHE A 300 14.25 24.24 5.71
CA PHE A 300 13.08 23.42 5.44
C PHE A 300 12.77 23.34 3.94
N PHE A 301 12.85 24.48 3.23
CA PHE A 301 12.73 24.50 1.77
C PHE A 301 13.74 23.54 1.11
N THR A 302 14.99 23.57 1.56
CA THR A 302 16.04 22.67 1.05
C THR A 302 15.73 21.21 1.35
N GLN A 303 15.25 20.89 2.55
CA GLN A 303 14.83 19.53 2.92
C GLN A 303 13.70 19.02 2.02
N VAL A 304 12.64 19.81 1.82
CA VAL A 304 11.51 19.44 0.95
C VAL A 304 11.97 19.25 -0.50
N ARG A 305 12.81 20.17 -1.01
CA ARG A 305 13.37 20.08 -2.37
C ARG A 305 14.24 18.84 -2.59
N ASN A 306 14.84 18.31 -1.54
CA ASN A 306 15.70 17.13 -1.62
C ASN A 306 14.90 15.80 -1.65
N ILE A 307 13.59 15.83 -1.40
CA ILE A 307 12.72 14.65 -1.54
C ILE A 307 12.74 14.20 -3.01
N LYS A 308 13.08 12.93 -3.23
CA LYS A 308 13.12 12.34 -4.57
C LYS A 308 11.82 11.57 -4.82
N TYR A 309 11.04 12.07 -5.77
CA TYR A 309 9.88 11.38 -6.30
C TYR A 309 10.35 10.48 -7.44
N ARG A 310 10.38 9.18 -7.19
CA ARG A 310 10.69 8.17 -8.20
C ARG A 310 9.40 7.43 -8.51
N GLY A 311 9.02 7.38 -9.78
CA GLY A 311 7.99 6.43 -10.23
C GLY A 311 8.45 5.01 -9.88
N SER A 312 7.51 4.16 -9.47
CA SER A 312 7.82 2.77 -9.14
C SER A 312 7.08 1.77 -10.01
N ALA A 313 6.00 2.15 -10.68
CA ALA A 313 5.19 1.22 -11.47
C ALA A 313 4.39 1.89 -12.58
N VAL A 314 4.05 1.09 -13.59
CA VAL A 314 3.03 1.39 -14.61
C VAL A 314 1.86 0.43 -14.43
N ARG A 315 0.64 0.95 -14.63
CA ARG A 315 -0.61 0.20 -14.61
C ARG A 315 -1.08 -0.02 -16.04
N ILE A 316 -1.38 -1.26 -16.39
CA ILE A 316 -1.91 -1.63 -17.71
C ILE A 316 -3.19 -2.45 -17.50
N HIS A 317 -4.25 -2.05 -18.20
CA HIS A 317 -5.55 -2.71 -18.11
C HIS A 317 -5.92 -3.30 -19.46
N PHE A 318 -6.30 -4.57 -19.47
CA PHE A 318 -6.68 -5.30 -20.66
C PHE A 318 -8.15 -5.67 -20.59
N ALA A 319 -8.91 -5.31 -21.63
CA ALA A 319 -10.24 -5.83 -21.89
C ALA A 319 -10.11 -7.15 -22.67
N LEU A 320 -10.55 -8.25 -22.06
CA LEU A 320 -10.36 -9.60 -22.57
C LEU A 320 -11.69 -10.19 -23.05
N ASN A 321 -11.66 -10.93 -24.16
CA ASN A 321 -12.83 -11.64 -24.70
C ASN A 321 -13.18 -12.91 -23.92
N SER A 322 -12.25 -13.45 -23.13
CA SER A 322 -12.42 -14.65 -22.33
C SER A 322 -11.40 -14.67 -21.19
N LEU A 323 -11.64 -15.50 -20.18
CA LEU A 323 -10.70 -15.70 -19.08
C LEU A 323 -9.42 -16.36 -19.63
N PRO A 324 -8.21 -15.83 -19.36
CA PRO A 324 -6.98 -16.47 -19.79
C PRO A 324 -6.76 -17.77 -19.02
N GLY A 325 -6.28 -18.79 -19.72
CA GLY A 325 -5.82 -20.03 -19.07
C GLY A 325 -4.40 -19.85 -18.55
N ILE A 326 -4.16 -20.23 -17.30
CA ILE A 326 -2.83 -20.33 -16.70
C ILE A 326 -2.59 -21.80 -16.39
N LYS A 327 -1.48 -22.35 -16.89
CA LYS A 327 -1.17 -23.77 -16.72
C LYS A 327 -1.00 -24.10 -15.24
N GLY A 328 -1.62 -25.20 -14.81
CA GLY A 328 -1.59 -25.64 -13.41
C GLY A 328 -2.52 -24.85 -12.47
N VAL A 329 -3.27 -23.86 -12.97
CA VAL A 329 -4.21 -23.06 -12.18
C VAL A 329 -5.63 -23.29 -12.68
N SER A 330 -6.53 -23.69 -11.79
CA SER A 330 -7.94 -23.91 -12.12
C SER A 330 -8.73 -22.59 -12.14
N GLN A 331 -9.88 -22.57 -12.83
CA GLN A 331 -10.64 -21.33 -13.00
C GLN A 331 -11.15 -20.73 -11.67
N ASP A 332 -11.44 -21.56 -10.69
CA ASP A 332 -11.85 -21.14 -9.33
C ASP A 332 -10.72 -20.47 -8.54
N GLN A 333 -9.46 -20.66 -8.95
CA GLN A 333 -8.30 -20.01 -8.34
C GLN A 333 -7.98 -18.63 -8.96
N MET A 334 -8.67 -18.22 -10.03
CA MET A 334 -8.36 -16.98 -10.76
C MET A 334 -8.77 -15.71 -10.02
N GLY A 335 -9.51 -15.83 -8.91
CA GLY A 335 -9.89 -14.73 -8.01
C GLY A 335 -8.79 -14.34 -7.01
N THR A 336 -7.53 -14.31 -7.43
CA THR A 336 -6.36 -14.06 -6.59
C THR A 336 -5.40 -13.04 -7.22
N VAL A 337 -4.30 -12.75 -6.53
CA VAL A 337 -3.18 -11.97 -7.07
C VAL A 337 -2.17 -12.92 -7.71
N PHE A 338 -1.68 -12.58 -8.90
CA PHE A 338 -0.59 -13.29 -9.55
C PHE A 338 0.67 -12.42 -9.52
N SER A 339 1.84 -13.05 -9.37
CA SER A 339 3.13 -12.37 -9.50
C SER A 339 4.10 -13.20 -10.34
N ILE A 340 4.82 -12.56 -11.25
CA ILE A 340 5.91 -13.19 -12.00
C ILE A 340 7.21 -12.86 -11.29
N SER A 341 7.64 -13.74 -10.39
CA SER A 341 8.76 -13.49 -9.46
C SER A 341 9.62 -14.74 -9.28
N PRO A 342 10.28 -15.22 -10.35
CA PRO A 342 10.94 -16.52 -10.38
C PRO A 342 12.18 -16.60 -9.50
N SER A 343 12.91 -15.49 -9.30
CA SER A 343 14.08 -15.45 -8.40
C SER A 343 14.36 -14.03 -7.90
N ILE A 344 15.25 -13.90 -6.92
CA ILE A 344 15.71 -12.59 -6.42
C ILE A 344 16.46 -11.83 -7.52
N GLU A 345 17.30 -12.52 -8.28
CA GLU A 345 18.11 -11.95 -9.36
C GLU A 345 17.24 -11.47 -10.52
N TYR A 346 16.13 -12.16 -10.81
CA TYR A 346 15.13 -11.68 -11.78
C TYR A 346 14.59 -10.30 -11.36
N LEU A 347 14.18 -10.19 -10.09
CA LEU A 347 13.63 -8.94 -9.54
C LEU A 347 14.68 -7.82 -9.49
N GLU A 348 15.94 -8.13 -9.17
CA GLU A 348 17.03 -7.13 -9.17
C GLU A 348 17.36 -6.65 -10.59
N ARG A 349 17.42 -7.55 -11.58
CA ARG A 349 17.65 -7.15 -12.99
C ARG A 349 16.57 -6.20 -13.48
N ALA A 350 15.32 -6.42 -13.07
CA ALA A 350 14.23 -5.50 -13.38
C ALA A 350 14.43 -4.11 -12.75
N ALA A 351 14.88 -4.06 -11.49
CA ALA A 351 15.20 -2.82 -10.80
C ALA A 351 16.41 -2.09 -11.42
N ASP A 352 17.45 -2.84 -11.82
CA ASP A 352 18.67 -2.31 -12.43
C ASP A 352 18.39 -1.57 -13.73
N ALA A 353 17.50 -2.08 -14.58
CA ALA A 353 17.10 -1.40 -15.81
C ALA A 353 16.55 0.02 -15.51
N ALA A 354 15.66 0.15 -14.52
CA ALA A 354 15.07 1.43 -14.16
C ALA A 354 16.06 2.42 -13.53
N LYS A 355 17.13 1.95 -12.86
CA LYS A 355 18.22 2.81 -12.37
C LYS A 355 18.84 3.65 -13.50
N TYR A 356 18.80 3.14 -14.73
CA TYR A 356 19.35 3.78 -15.94
C TYR A 356 18.26 4.30 -16.90
N GLY A 357 17.02 4.46 -16.43
CA GLY A 357 15.93 4.99 -17.25
C GLY A 357 15.46 4.03 -18.35
N ARG A 358 15.65 2.71 -18.16
CA ARG A 358 15.27 1.66 -19.14
C ARG A 358 14.14 0.80 -18.57
N ILE A 359 13.33 0.26 -19.48
CA ILE A 359 12.38 -0.80 -19.16
C ILE A 359 13.15 -2.12 -19.20
N ALA A 360 12.91 -2.99 -18.23
CA ALA A 360 13.50 -4.32 -18.19
C ALA A 360 12.99 -5.21 -19.33
N GLU A 361 13.85 -6.06 -19.89
CA GLU A 361 13.45 -7.07 -20.88
C GLU A 361 12.45 -8.06 -20.26
N ASP A 362 12.76 -8.51 -19.03
CA ASP A 362 11.89 -9.35 -18.20
C ASP A 362 11.41 -8.55 -16.97
N PRO A 363 10.28 -7.84 -17.05
CA PRO A 363 9.82 -6.99 -15.95
C PRO A 363 9.20 -7.80 -14.80
N TYR A 364 9.27 -7.24 -13.58
CA TYR A 364 8.45 -7.74 -12.47
C TYR A 364 6.99 -7.31 -12.68
N VAL A 365 6.08 -8.28 -12.80
CA VAL A 365 4.65 -8.02 -13.04
C VAL A 365 3.80 -8.70 -11.98
N GLU A 366 2.98 -7.89 -11.30
CA GLU A 366 1.84 -8.37 -10.52
C GLU A 366 0.57 -8.14 -11.33
N PHE A 367 -0.36 -9.09 -11.34
CA PHE A 367 -1.66 -8.86 -11.98
C PHE A 367 -2.82 -9.52 -11.25
N THR A 368 -4.02 -9.02 -11.52
CA THR A 368 -5.28 -9.58 -11.04
C THR A 368 -6.28 -9.64 -12.18
N ILE A 369 -7.32 -10.47 -12.04
CA ILE A 369 -8.47 -10.47 -12.95
C ILE A 369 -9.69 -9.97 -12.16
N PRO A 370 -9.82 -8.66 -11.92
CA PRO A 370 -10.80 -8.12 -10.97
C PRO A 370 -12.25 -8.47 -11.32
N SER A 371 -12.56 -8.73 -12.59
CA SER A 371 -13.89 -9.18 -13.04
C SER A 371 -14.32 -10.54 -12.48
N VAL A 372 -13.39 -11.37 -11.99
CA VAL A 372 -13.73 -12.64 -11.31
C VAL A 372 -14.40 -12.37 -9.96
N ILE A 373 -13.96 -11.33 -9.25
CA ILE A 373 -14.49 -10.93 -7.93
C ILE A 373 -15.63 -9.91 -8.09
N ASN A 374 -15.53 -9.04 -9.08
CA ASN A 374 -16.48 -7.98 -9.40
C ASN A 374 -17.03 -8.17 -10.82
N PRO A 375 -18.07 -9.00 -11.02
CA PRO A 375 -18.58 -9.31 -12.36
C PRO A 375 -19.02 -8.08 -13.16
N ASP A 376 -19.34 -6.96 -12.52
CA ASP A 376 -19.73 -5.71 -13.17
C ASP A 376 -18.55 -4.91 -13.75
N PHE A 377 -17.33 -5.43 -13.64
CA PHE A 377 -16.13 -4.84 -14.26
C PHE A 377 -16.00 -5.17 -15.74
N ALA A 378 -16.76 -6.13 -16.25
CA ALA A 378 -16.74 -6.51 -17.66
C ALA A 378 -18.15 -6.90 -18.15
N PRO A 379 -18.42 -6.84 -19.47
CA PRO A 379 -19.61 -7.43 -20.04
C PRO A 379 -19.66 -8.96 -19.82
N GLU A 380 -20.85 -9.55 -19.94
CA GLU A 380 -21.03 -11.01 -19.79
C GLU A 380 -20.09 -11.80 -20.71
N GLY A 381 -19.45 -12.83 -20.16
CA GLY A 381 -18.47 -13.68 -20.85
C GLY A 381 -17.09 -13.04 -21.10
N LYS A 382 -16.90 -11.77 -20.73
CA LYS A 382 -15.64 -11.02 -20.88
C LYS A 382 -14.99 -10.77 -19.53
N HIS A 383 -13.73 -10.36 -19.56
CA HIS A 383 -12.93 -10.15 -18.35
C HIS A 383 -12.05 -8.90 -18.44
N VAL A 384 -11.61 -8.42 -17.28
CA VAL A 384 -10.56 -7.41 -17.15
C VAL A 384 -9.36 -8.04 -16.50
N LEU A 385 -8.16 -7.84 -17.07
CA LEU A 385 -6.89 -8.10 -16.41
C LEU A 385 -6.22 -6.75 -16.09
N SER A 386 -5.86 -6.55 -14.83
CA SER A 386 -5.13 -5.38 -14.36
C SER A 386 -3.72 -5.80 -13.97
N ALA A 387 -2.72 -5.29 -14.70
CA ALA A 387 -1.31 -5.55 -14.45
C ALA A 387 -0.62 -4.31 -13.87
N THR A 388 0.24 -4.55 -12.89
CA THR A 388 1.19 -3.60 -12.32
C THR A 388 2.57 -4.06 -12.72
N VAL A 389 3.19 -3.31 -13.64
CA VAL A 389 4.57 -3.54 -14.07
C VAL A 389 5.46 -2.68 -13.17
N GLN A 390 6.23 -3.32 -12.30
CA GLN A 390 7.13 -2.63 -11.40
C GLN A 390 8.44 -2.25 -12.12
N TYR A 391 8.95 -1.06 -11.79
CA TYR A 391 10.15 -0.43 -12.38
C TYR A 391 9.96 0.12 -13.81
N ALA A 392 9.00 1.03 -13.96
CA ALA A 392 8.90 1.86 -15.16
C ALA A 392 9.58 3.23 -14.94
N PRO A 393 10.54 3.62 -15.80
CA PRO A 393 11.34 4.84 -15.64
C PRO A 393 10.58 6.15 -15.89
#